data_AF-E8RTH7-F1
#
_entry.id   AF-E8RTH7-F1
#
_cell.length_a   1.000
_cell.length_b   1.000
_cell.length_c   1.000
_cell.angle_alpha   90.00
_cell.angle_beta   90.00
_cell.angle_gamma   90.00
#
_symmetry.space_group_name_H-M   'P 1'
#
loop_
_entity.id
_entity.type
_entity.pdbx_description
1 polymer ?
#
loop_
_entity_poly.entity_id
_entity_poly.type
_entity_poly.pdbx_seq_one_letter_code
_entity_poly.pdbx_strand_id
1 'polypeptide(L)'
;MTNETLPLPTPDMNGDDLFKLGMMYSTGQNGAPVDLISAHMMFNLASMRGSMEATLYRRELSKEMEREDVAEAQKAARRWLDQGHTRYAA
;
A
#
# COMPACT_ATOMS: atom_id res chain seq x y z
N MET A 1 -11.05 23.87 -5.83
CA MET A 1 -10.02 23.20 -5.03
C MET A 1 -10.58 21.85 -4.63
N THR A 2 -10.38 20.83 -5.46
CA THR A 2 -10.92 19.50 -5.19
C THR A 2 -10.10 18.90 -4.05
N ASN A 3 -10.73 18.74 -2.88
CA ASN A 3 -10.24 17.85 -1.83
C ASN A 3 -10.37 16.41 -2.36
N GLU A 4 -9.50 16.03 -3.30
CA GLU A 4 -9.44 14.64 -3.75
C GLU A 4 -8.84 13.82 -2.62
N THR A 5 -9.73 13.21 -1.84
CA THR A 5 -9.33 12.21 -0.86
C THR A 5 -8.75 11.06 -1.66
N LEU A 6 -7.43 10.93 -1.64
CA LEU A 6 -6.73 9.92 -2.39
C LEU A 6 -7.26 8.53 -2.02
N PRO A 7 -7.38 7.61 -2.99
CA PRO A 7 -7.95 6.31 -2.72
C PRO A 7 -7.09 5.56 -1.70
N LEU A 8 -7.69 5.21 -0.57
CA LEU A 8 -7.17 4.21 0.36
C LEU A 8 -7.45 2.81 -0.21
N PRO A 9 -6.64 1.80 0.13
CA PRO A 9 -6.93 0.44 -0.27
C PRO A 9 -8.26 -0.01 0.36
N THR A 10 -9.10 -0.70 -0.42
CA THR A 10 -10.38 -1.27 0.04
C THR A 10 -10.28 -2.78 0.27
N PRO A 11 -11.08 -3.37 1.18
CA PRO A 11 -11.01 -4.81 1.51
C PRO A 11 -11.07 -5.75 0.30
N ASP A 12 -11.77 -5.33 -0.75
CA ASP A 12 -12.09 -6.12 -1.93
C ASP A 12 -11.02 -6.04 -3.03
N MET A 13 -10.04 -5.13 -2.92
CA MET A 13 -8.98 -5.00 -3.92
C MET A 13 -8.14 -6.27 -4.00
N ASN A 14 -7.92 -6.79 -5.20
CA ASN A 14 -7.01 -7.89 -5.45
C ASN A 14 -5.53 -7.41 -5.44
N GLY A 15 -4.59 -8.32 -5.64
CA GLY A 15 -3.16 -8.00 -5.66
C GLY A 15 -2.79 -6.97 -6.73
N ASP A 16 -3.39 -7.04 -7.91
CA ASP A 16 -3.07 -6.16 -9.04
C ASP A 16 -3.60 -4.74 -8.82
N ASP A 17 -4.79 -4.61 -8.25
CA ASP A 17 -5.40 -3.30 -7.95
C ASP A 17 -4.63 -2.59 -6.83
N LEU A 18 -4.21 -3.33 -5.79
CA LEU A 18 -3.33 -2.82 -4.75
C LEU A 18 -1.95 -2.43 -5.30
N PHE A 19 -1.41 -3.21 -6.24
CA PHE A 19 -0.15 -2.89 -6.90
C PHE A 19 -0.24 -1.58 -7.70
N LYS A 20 -1.28 -1.41 -8.51
CA LYS A 20 -1.52 -0.16 -9.26
C LYS A 20 -1.66 1.05 -8.33
N LEU A 21 -2.37 0.88 -7.22
CA LEU A 21 -2.50 1.93 -6.22
C LEU A 21 -1.14 2.28 -5.60
N GLY A 22 -0.33 1.28 -5.25
CA GLY A 22 1.04 1.50 -4.79
C GLY A 22 1.91 2.28 -5.79
N MET A 23 1.78 1.97 -7.09
CA MET A 23 2.49 2.70 -8.15
C MET A 23 2.07 4.17 -8.25
N MET A 24 0.78 4.47 -8.04
CA MET A 24 0.30 5.85 -8.03
C MET A 24 0.96 6.67 -6.93
N TYR A 25 1.02 6.12 -5.72
CA TYR A 25 1.63 6.79 -4.56
C TYR A 25 3.17 6.81 -4.64
N SER A 26 3.82 5.84 -5.29
CA SER A 26 5.28 5.85 -5.42
C SER A 26 5.80 6.87 -6.44
N THR A 27 4.96 7.26 -7.41
CA THR A 27 5.36 8.13 -8.53
C THR A 27 4.59 9.45 -8.59
N GLY A 28 3.57 9.63 -7.76
CA GLY A 28 2.68 10.78 -7.77
C GLY A 28 1.79 10.85 -9.01
N GLN A 29 1.45 9.69 -9.60
CA GLN A 29 0.58 9.63 -10.78
C GLN A 29 -0.87 9.97 -10.43
N ASN A 30 -1.61 10.47 -11.42
CA ASN A 30 -3.03 10.82 -11.31
C ASN A 30 -3.34 11.81 -10.17
N GLY A 31 -2.42 12.73 -9.89
CA GLY A 31 -2.59 13.73 -8.84
C GLY A 31 -2.34 13.21 -7.42
N ALA A 32 -1.87 11.97 -7.26
CA ALA A 32 -1.43 11.47 -5.97
C ALA A 32 -0.15 12.20 -5.50
N PRO A 33 -0.01 12.50 -4.20
CA PRO A 33 1.26 12.88 -3.63
C PRO A 33 2.20 11.69 -3.68
N VAL A 34 3.48 11.98 -3.82
CA VAL A 34 4.51 10.97 -3.61
C VAL A 34 4.57 10.65 -2.12
N ASP A 35 4.20 9.43 -1.75
CA ASP A 35 4.24 8.91 -0.38
C ASP A 35 4.70 7.45 -0.41
N LEU A 36 5.98 7.26 -0.08
CA LEU A 36 6.65 5.97 -0.13
C LEU A 36 6.17 5.03 0.99
N ILE A 37 5.67 5.56 2.11
CA ILE A 37 5.13 4.76 3.22
C ILE A 37 3.82 4.10 2.75
N SER A 38 2.92 4.89 2.18
CA SER A 38 1.66 4.39 1.62
C SER A 38 1.90 3.42 0.46
N ALA A 39 2.83 3.74 -0.45
CA ALA A 39 3.19 2.86 -1.55
C ALA A 39 3.76 1.51 -1.07
N HIS A 40 4.71 1.52 -0.14
CA HIS A 40 5.28 0.30 0.42
C HIS A 40 4.22 -0.54 1.15
N MET A 41 3.32 0.09 1.90
CA MET A 41 2.19 -0.58 2.52
C MET A 41 1.33 -1.32 1.48
N MET A 42 0.96 -0.64 0.39
CA MET A 42 0.14 -1.21 -0.68
C MET A 42 0.84 -2.35 -1.41
N PHE A 43 2.14 -2.23 -1.68
CA PHE A 43 2.93 -3.33 -2.25
C PHE A 43 3.03 -4.52 -1.31
N ASN A 44 3.09 -4.30 0.01
CA ASN A 44 3.03 -5.38 0.99
C ASN A 44 1.67 -6.11 0.94
N LEU A 45 0.57 -5.37 0.96
CA LEU A 45 -0.77 -5.95 0.86
C LEU A 45 -0.96 -6.70 -0.47
N ALA A 46 -0.49 -6.13 -1.58
CA ALA A 46 -0.54 -6.75 -2.90
C ALA A 46 0.29 -8.05 -2.97
N SER A 47 1.49 -8.06 -2.39
CA SER A 47 2.37 -9.23 -2.28
C SER A 47 1.68 -10.35 -1.48
N MET A 48 1.03 -10.01 -0.35
CA MET A 48 0.25 -10.96 0.44
C MET A 48 -0.96 -11.53 -0.31
N ARG A 49 -1.48 -10.81 -1.31
CA ARG A 49 -2.55 -11.26 -2.21
C ARG A 49 -2.04 -11.90 -3.51
N GLY A 50 -0.75 -12.25 -3.58
CA GLY A 50 -0.16 -13.04 -4.66
C GLY A 50 0.47 -12.25 -5.80
N SER A 51 0.54 -10.90 -5.74
CA SER A 51 1.26 -10.13 -6.75
C SER A 51 2.78 -10.30 -6.62
N MET A 52 3.39 -10.95 -7.61
CA MET A 52 4.85 -11.16 -7.64
C MET A 52 5.58 -9.84 -7.92
N GLU A 53 5.03 -9.01 -8.79
CA GLU A 53 5.50 -7.66 -9.10
C GLU A 53 5.56 -6.81 -7.84
N ALA A 54 4.50 -6.83 -7.03
CA ALA A 54 4.47 -6.09 -5.76
C ALA A 54 5.56 -6.57 -4.78
N THR A 55 5.90 -7.87 -4.80
CA THR A 55 7.00 -8.39 -3.97
C THR A 55 8.35 -7.79 -4.37
N LEU A 56 8.59 -7.67 -5.68
CA LEU A 56 9.78 -7.03 -6.22
C LEU A 56 9.81 -5.53 -5.87
N TYR A 57 8.72 -4.81 -6.18
CA TYR A 57 8.64 -3.36 -5.95
C TYR A 57 8.73 -2.99 -4.47
N ARG A 58 8.10 -3.76 -3.57
CA ARG A 58 8.25 -3.57 -2.12
C ARG A 58 9.70 -3.64 -1.69
N ARG A 59 10.45 -4.63 -2.20
CA ARG A 59 11.86 -4.82 -1.87
C ARG A 59 12.72 -3.68 -2.40
N GLU A 60 12.52 -3.27 -3.65
CA GLU A 60 13.31 -2.19 -4.24
C GLU A 60 12.99 -0.85 -3.57
N LEU A 61 11.71 -0.53 -3.37
CA LEU A 61 11.29 0.70 -2.69
C LEU A 61 11.85 0.80 -1.26
N SER A 62 11.91 -0.31 -0.53
CA SER A 62 12.48 -0.33 0.83
C SER A 62 13.96 0.08 0.91
N LYS A 63 14.70 0.02 -0.21
CA LYS A 63 16.10 0.46 -0.27
C LYS A 63 16.24 1.99 -0.36
N GLU A 64 15.16 2.68 -0.73
CA GLU A 64 15.08 4.13 -0.88
C GLU A 64 14.46 4.81 0.35
N MET A 65 14.04 4.02 1.35
CA MET A 65 13.35 4.48 2.54
C MET A 65 14.23 4.39 3.78
N GLU A 66 14.00 5.27 4.75
CA GLU A 66 14.58 5.14 6.07
C GLU A 66 14.03 3.91 6.80
N ARG A 67 14.82 3.38 7.75
CA ARG A 67 14.43 2.19 8.50
C ARG A 67 13.13 2.38 9.28
N GLU A 68 12.92 3.58 9.85
CA GLU A 68 11.69 3.90 10.56
C GLU A 68 10.47 3.92 9.63
N ASP A 69 10.62 4.44 8.41
CA ASP A 69 9.54 4.51 7.42
C ASP A 69 9.12 3.12 6.94
N VAL A 70 10.08 2.22 6.71
CA VAL A 70 9.79 0.81 6.37
C VAL A 70 9.02 0.14 7.51
N ALA A 71 9.42 0.39 8.75
CA ALA A 71 8.74 -0.16 9.92
C ALA A 71 7.30 0.36 10.05
N GLU A 72 7.07 1.66 9.82
CA GLU A 72 5.72 2.24 9.84
C GLU A 72 4.86 1.71 8.68
N ALA A 73 5.39 1.58 7.47
CA ALA A 73 4.66 1.01 6.33
C ALA A 73 4.21 -0.44 6.60
N GLN A 74 5.08 -1.26 7.21
CA GLN A 74 4.72 -2.62 7.61
C GLN A 74 3.66 -2.64 8.72
N LYS A 75 3.74 -1.71 9.68
CA LYS A 75 2.75 -1.57 10.76
C LYS A 75 1.39 -1.14 10.21
N ALA A 76 1.38 -0.21 9.26
CA ALA A 76 0.18 0.22 8.56
C ALA A 76 -0.47 -0.94 7.80
N ALA A 77 0.32 -1.77 7.10
CA ALA A 77 -0.20 -2.95 6.41
C ALA A 77 -0.86 -3.95 7.38
N ARG A 78 -0.23 -4.22 8.53
CA ARG A 78 -0.82 -5.08 9.58
C ARG A 78 -2.14 -4.52 10.11
N ARG A 79 -2.16 -3.24 10.50
CA ARG A 79 -3.38 -2.57 10.99
C ARG A 79 -4.51 -2.63 9.96
N TRP A 80 -4.20 -2.46 8.69
CA TRP A 80 -5.20 -2.52 7.63
C TRP A 80 -5.82 -3.92 7.51
N LEU A 81 -5.00 -4.98 7.59
CA LEU A 81 -5.49 -6.35 7.60
C LEU A 81 -6.35 -6.64 8.83
N ASP A 82 -5.95 -6.18 10.02
CA ASP A 82 -6.72 -6.37 11.25
C ASP A 82 -8.09 -5.71 11.16
N GLN A 83 -8.19 -4.52 10.55
CA GLN A 83 -9.48 -3.86 10.29
C GLN A 83 -10.35 -4.65 9.31
N GLY A 84 -9.76 -5.30 8.31
CA GLY A 84 -10.45 -6.23 7.41
C GLY A 84 -10.96 -7.50 8.10
N HIS A 85 -10.17 -8.08 9.01
CA HIS A 85 -10.55 -9.27 9.78
C HIS A 85 -11.62 -8.98 10.85
N THR A 86 -11.62 -7.79 11.44
CA THR A 86 -12.58 -7.40 12.48
C THR A 86 -14.02 -7.26 11.93
N ARG A 87 -14.19 -7.14 10.61
CA ARG A 87 -15.52 -7.05 9.96
C ARG A 87 -16.29 -8.38 9.86
N TYR A 88 -15.71 -9.51 10.24
CA TYR A 88 -16.35 -10.83 10.13
C TYR A 88 -16.54 -11.57 11.46
N ALA A 89 -16.26 -10.93 12.59
CA ALA A 89 -16.65 -11.45 13.90
C ALA A 89 -17.99 -10.82 14.33
N ALA A 90 -19.09 -11.40 13.85
CA ALA A 90 -20.46 -11.18 14.34
C ALA A 90 -21.17 -12.54 14.43
#